data_AF-A0A1I7DWA7-F1
#
_entry.id   AF-A0A1I7DWA7-F1
#
_cell.length_a   1.000
_cell.length_b   1.000
_cell.length_c   1.000
_cell.angle_alpha   90.00
_cell.angle_beta   90.00
_cell.angle_gamma   90.00
#
_symmetry.space_group_name_H-M   'P 1'
#
loop_
_entity.id
_entity.type
_entity.pdbx_description
1 polymer ?
#
loop_
_entity_poly.entity_id
_entity_poly.type
_entity_poly.pdbx_seq_one_letter_code
_entity_poly.pdbx_strand_id
1 'polypeptide(L)'
;MKKFILSSILLFTCFFAFSQVKQLDKDQEPGKGNVEDLDWLEGFWTGTGFGGECEEVWMPAVDGNMIGTFRFWSEGKLVFSEFMNIVQEGETFSLKLKHFNADLSPWEEKDKWTTFRLVEVAEDAVYFHGLTMKRVGDEINLWLALTEDGVRTIEELKYVKREF
;
A
#
# COMPACT_ATOMS: atom_id res chain seq x y z
N MET A 1 4.78 65.58 9.51
CA MET A 1 4.08 64.35 9.95
C MET A 1 3.81 63.46 8.73
N LYS A 2 4.58 62.40 8.52
CA LYS A 2 4.18 61.26 7.67
C LYS A 2 4.69 59.99 8.36
N LYS A 3 3.77 59.26 8.99
CA LYS A 3 4.03 57.95 9.60
C LYS A 3 4.11 56.93 8.47
N PHE A 4 5.27 56.32 8.26
CA PHE A 4 5.38 55.13 7.42
C PHE A 4 4.87 53.95 8.24
N ILE A 5 3.73 53.38 7.81
CA ILE A 5 3.20 52.13 8.34
C ILE A 5 3.94 51.01 7.62
N LEU A 6 4.84 50.33 8.34
CA LEU A 6 5.51 49.12 7.89
C LEU A 6 4.48 47.99 7.94
N SER A 7 3.94 47.59 6.79
CA SER A 7 3.02 46.46 6.69
C SER A 7 3.83 45.16 6.72
N SER A 8 3.72 44.40 7.80
CA SER A 8 4.34 43.08 7.94
C SER A 8 3.53 42.07 7.12
N ILE A 9 4.09 41.56 6.04
CA ILE A 9 3.51 40.47 5.24
C ILE A 9 3.83 39.16 5.98
N LEU A 10 2.81 38.57 6.62
CA LEU A 10 2.90 37.23 7.19
C LEU A 10 2.78 36.21 6.04
N LEU A 11 3.90 35.65 5.59
CA LEU A 11 3.90 34.53 4.65
C LEU A 11 3.41 33.28 5.40
N PHE A 12 2.14 32.91 5.22
CA PHE A 12 1.62 31.62 5.67
C PHE A 12 2.14 30.54 4.73
N THR A 13 3.24 29.87 5.09
CA THR A 13 3.66 28.64 4.40
C THR A 13 2.68 27.54 4.79
N CYS A 14 1.69 27.27 3.92
CA CYS A 14 0.91 26.04 4.00
C CYS A 14 1.85 24.87 3.74
N PHE A 15 2.27 24.17 4.80
CA PHE A 15 2.80 22.82 4.65
C PHE A 15 1.65 21.93 4.20
N PHE A 16 1.59 21.66 2.89
CA PHE A 16 0.75 20.58 2.37
C PHE A 16 1.36 19.26 2.88
N ALA A 17 0.86 18.76 4.00
CA ALA A 17 1.11 17.38 4.39
C ALA A 17 0.44 16.49 3.34
N PHE A 18 1.22 15.94 2.42
CA PHE A 18 0.71 14.92 1.51
C PHE A 18 0.26 13.73 2.34
N SER A 19 -1.00 13.32 2.17
CA SER A 19 -1.53 12.13 2.83
C SER A 19 -0.74 10.91 2.36
N GLN A 20 -0.15 10.16 3.30
CA GLN A 20 0.57 8.91 3.01
C GLN A 20 -0.35 7.86 2.38
N VAL A 21 -1.66 7.94 2.64
CA VAL A 21 -2.67 7.04 2.11
C VAL A 21 -3.80 7.84 1.46
N LYS A 22 -4.17 7.49 0.22
CA LYS A 22 -5.31 8.11 -0.48
C LYS A 22 -6.58 7.29 -0.29
N GLN A 23 -7.72 7.96 -0.43
CA GLN A 23 -9.04 7.36 -0.41
C GLN A 23 -9.78 7.78 -1.67
N LEU A 24 -10.56 6.87 -2.22
CA LEU A 24 -11.58 7.19 -3.22
C LEU A 24 -12.81 7.74 -2.50
N ASP A 25 -13.42 8.77 -3.05
CA ASP A 25 -14.77 9.15 -2.65
C ASP A 25 -15.77 8.05 -3.05
N LYS A 26 -16.94 8.03 -2.40
CA LYS A 26 -17.95 6.96 -2.53
C LYS A 26 -18.29 6.59 -3.98
N ASP A 27 -18.38 7.60 -4.85
CA ASP A 27 -18.80 7.45 -6.25
C ASP A 27 -17.66 7.76 -7.23
N GLN A 28 -16.42 7.82 -6.75
CA GLN A 28 -15.26 8.06 -7.61
C GLN A 28 -14.87 6.80 -8.36
N GLU A 29 -14.66 6.94 -9.67
CA GLU A 29 -14.10 5.87 -10.50
C GLU A 29 -12.64 5.59 -10.12
N PRO A 30 -12.17 4.34 -10.24
CA PRO A 30 -10.77 4.01 -9.99
C PRO A 30 -9.83 4.80 -10.90
N GLY A 31 -8.60 4.99 -10.43
CA GLY A 31 -7.51 5.49 -11.26
C GLY A 31 -7.27 4.59 -12.47
N LYS A 32 -6.54 5.12 -13.45
CA LYS A 32 -6.08 4.34 -14.61
C LYS A 32 -4.61 3.96 -14.44
N GLY A 33 -4.22 2.80 -14.97
CA GLY A 33 -2.84 2.31 -14.92
C GLY A 33 -2.69 0.92 -15.54
N ASN A 34 -1.44 0.52 -15.78
CA ASN A 34 -1.08 -0.83 -16.21
C ASN A 34 -0.30 -1.53 -15.08
N VAL A 35 -0.62 -2.79 -14.78
CA VAL A 35 0.13 -3.62 -13.81
C VAL A 35 1.61 -3.73 -14.17
N GLU A 36 1.95 -3.69 -15.46
CA GLU A 36 3.35 -3.71 -15.93
C GLU A 36 4.16 -2.50 -15.44
N ASP A 37 3.52 -1.37 -15.11
CA ASP A 37 4.17 -0.19 -14.55
C ASP A 37 4.65 -0.41 -13.09
N LEU A 38 4.32 -1.57 -12.49
CA LEU A 38 4.70 -1.97 -11.14
C LEU A 38 5.86 -2.99 -11.12
N ASP A 39 6.62 -3.11 -12.20
CA ASP A 39 7.78 -4.01 -12.31
C ASP A 39 8.78 -3.89 -11.14
N TRP A 40 8.87 -2.70 -10.56
CA TRP A 40 9.71 -2.41 -9.41
C TRP A 40 9.32 -3.15 -8.13
N LEU A 41 8.08 -3.66 -8.03
CA LEU A 41 7.65 -4.55 -6.95
C LEU A 41 8.24 -5.94 -7.06
N GLU A 42 8.65 -6.39 -8.26
CA GLU A 42 9.16 -7.74 -8.47
C GLU A 42 10.34 -8.05 -7.54
N GLY A 43 10.27 -9.19 -6.86
CA GLY A 43 11.35 -9.72 -6.05
C GLY A 43 10.92 -10.19 -4.67
N PHE A 44 11.91 -10.37 -3.81
CA PHE A 44 11.73 -10.77 -2.42
C PHE A 44 12.05 -9.60 -1.49
N TRP A 45 11.18 -9.39 -0.52
CA TRP A 45 11.17 -8.23 0.36
C TRP A 45 11.03 -8.71 1.79
N THR A 46 11.92 -8.25 2.67
CA THR A 46 11.87 -8.58 4.10
C THR A 46 11.79 -7.31 4.91
N GLY A 47 11.02 -7.31 6.00
CA GLY A 47 10.71 -6.08 6.69
C GLY A 47 10.07 -6.25 8.06
N THR A 48 9.63 -5.13 8.61
CA THR A 48 8.91 -5.07 9.88
C THR A 48 7.56 -4.39 9.71
N GLY A 49 6.60 -4.79 10.53
CA GLY A 49 5.21 -4.35 10.45
C GLY A 49 4.40 -4.98 11.57
N PHE A 50 3.28 -4.39 12.00
CA PHE A 50 2.38 -4.94 13.03
C PHE A 50 3.08 -5.33 14.34
N GLY A 51 4.21 -4.68 14.66
CA GLY A 51 5.03 -5.02 15.83
C GLY A 51 5.84 -6.31 15.73
N GLY A 52 5.99 -6.90 14.54
CA GLY A 52 6.83 -8.08 14.30
C GLY A 52 7.55 -8.02 12.95
N GLU A 53 7.88 -9.19 12.42
CA GLU A 53 8.63 -9.35 11.18
C GLU A 53 7.70 -9.84 10.07
N CYS A 54 7.97 -9.39 8.85
CA CYS A 54 7.18 -9.77 7.69
C CYS A 54 8.06 -9.90 6.45
N GLU A 55 7.51 -10.60 5.46
CA GLU A 55 8.09 -10.67 4.13
C GLU A 55 7.01 -10.67 3.06
N GLU A 56 7.38 -10.19 1.87
CA GLU A 56 6.59 -10.29 0.65
C GLU A 56 7.43 -10.85 -0.49
N VAL A 57 6.80 -11.64 -1.34
CA VAL A 57 7.36 -12.04 -2.64
C VAL A 57 6.38 -11.59 -3.71
N TRP A 58 6.88 -10.95 -4.75
CA TRP A 58 6.11 -10.57 -5.94
C TRP A 58 6.75 -11.15 -7.18
N MET A 59 5.96 -11.88 -7.95
CA MET A 59 6.36 -12.46 -9.23
C MET A 59 6.23 -11.40 -10.35
N PRO A 60 6.99 -11.52 -11.46
CA PRO A 60 6.76 -10.68 -12.63
C PRO A 60 5.30 -10.76 -13.11
N ALA A 61 4.79 -9.67 -13.66
CA ALA A 61 3.45 -9.65 -14.23
C ALA A 61 3.35 -10.57 -15.46
N VAL A 62 2.31 -11.39 -15.52
CA VAL A 62 1.97 -12.24 -16.67
C VAL A 62 0.48 -12.15 -16.94
N ASP A 63 0.08 -11.82 -18.17
CA ASP A 63 -1.33 -11.72 -18.58
C ASP A 63 -2.14 -10.80 -17.66
N GLY A 64 -1.58 -9.63 -17.33
CA GLY A 64 -2.21 -8.65 -16.44
C GLY A 64 -2.35 -9.10 -14.98
N ASN A 65 -1.59 -10.11 -14.54
CA ASN A 65 -1.60 -10.60 -13.16
C ASN A 65 -0.18 -10.53 -12.57
N MET A 66 -0.03 -9.84 -11.45
CA MET A 66 1.18 -9.84 -10.63
C MET A 66 0.86 -10.52 -9.30
N ILE A 67 1.29 -11.78 -9.16
CA ILE A 67 0.97 -12.62 -8.01
C ILE A 67 2.04 -12.44 -6.92
N GLY A 68 1.61 -12.44 -5.67
CA GLY A 68 2.51 -12.40 -4.54
C GLY A 68 2.02 -13.18 -3.32
N THR A 69 2.90 -13.30 -2.34
CA THR A 69 2.58 -13.88 -1.03
C THR A 69 3.18 -13.03 0.07
N PHE A 70 2.46 -12.89 1.18
CA PHE A 70 2.93 -12.22 2.39
C PHE A 70 2.98 -13.21 3.55
N ARG A 71 3.94 -13.05 4.46
CA ARG A 71 3.94 -13.74 5.76
C ARG A 71 4.25 -12.76 6.87
N PHE A 72 3.54 -12.89 7.99
CA PHE A 72 3.83 -12.18 9.23
C PHE A 72 4.06 -13.17 10.36
N TRP A 73 5.14 -12.94 11.11
CA TRP A 73 5.45 -13.69 12.31
C TRP A 73 5.90 -12.77 13.44
N SER A 74 5.61 -13.21 14.65
CA SER A 74 6.05 -12.54 15.87
C SER A 74 6.60 -13.57 16.85
N GLU A 75 7.66 -13.19 17.55
CA GLU A 75 8.36 -14.09 18.49
C GLU A 75 8.74 -15.45 17.87
N GLY A 76 9.11 -15.44 16.59
CA GLY A 76 9.51 -16.64 15.83
C GLY A 76 8.35 -17.58 15.46
N LYS A 77 7.10 -17.16 15.62
CA LYS A 77 5.91 -17.95 15.28
C LYS A 77 5.10 -17.27 14.19
N LEU A 78 4.77 -18.03 13.14
CA LEU A 78 3.86 -17.59 12.10
C LEU A 78 2.52 -17.20 12.73
N VAL A 79 2.03 -16.02 12.41
CA VAL A 79 0.72 -15.52 12.87
C VAL A 79 -0.28 -15.66 11.73
N PHE A 80 0.01 -15.04 10.57
CA PHE A 80 -0.81 -15.18 9.38
C PHE A 80 0.03 -15.03 8.10
N SER A 81 -0.60 -15.37 6.97
CA SER A 81 -0.04 -15.22 5.63
C SER A 81 -1.11 -14.74 4.67
N GLU A 82 -0.71 -14.23 3.51
CA GLU A 82 -1.63 -13.80 2.47
C GLU A 82 -1.26 -14.40 1.11
N PHE A 83 -2.28 -14.69 0.32
CA PHE A 83 -2.14 -14.83 -1.13
C PHE A 83 -2.65 -13.55 -1.77
N MET A 84 -1.79 -12.90 -2.56
CA MET A 84 -2.03 -11.59 -3.13
C MET A 84 -1.97 -11.65 -4.66
N ASN A 85 -2.74 -10.79 -5.32
CA ASN A 85 -2.67 -10.62 -6.77
C ASN A 85 -3.08 -9.19 -7.16
N ILE A 86 -2.25 -8.50 -7.93
CA ILE A 86 -2.64 -7.26 -8.62
C ILE A 86 -3.17 -7.65 -10.00
N VAL A 87 -4.45 -7.37 -10.24
CA VAL A 87 -5.19 -7.84 -11.41
C VAL A 87 -5.61 -6.68 -12.29
N GLN A 88 -5.16 -6.69 -13.55
CA GLN A 88 -5.57 -5.76 -14.60
C GLN A 88 -7.05 -5.95 -14.96
N GLU A 89 -7.81 -4.86 -15.01
CA GLU A 89 -9.23 -4.80 -15.29
C GLU A 89 -9.49 -3.65 -16.29
N GLY A 90 -9.22 -3.89 -17.58
CA GLY A 90 -9.33 -2.85 -18.61
C GLY A 90 -8.22 -1.81 -18.48
N GLU A 91 -8.59 -0.54 -18.28
CA GLU A 91 -7.64 0.57 -18.10
C GLU A 91 -7.25 0.82 -16.62
N THR A 92 -7.70 -0.02 -15.70
CA THR A 92 -7.40 0.05 -14.26
C THR A 92 -6.92 -1.30 -13.75
N PHE A 93 -6.52 -1.37 -12.48
CA PHE A 93 -6.22 -2.62 -11.80
C PHE A 93 -6.59 -2.55 -10.31
N SER A 94 -6.67 -3.70 -9.66
CA SER A 94 -6.96 -3.81 -8.23
C SER A 94 -5.99 -4.78 -7.56
N LEU A 95 -5.56 -4.47 -6.34
CA LEU A 95 -4.90 -5.45 -5.47
C LEU A 95 -5.98 -6.27 -4.76
N LYS A 96 -5.91 -7.59 -4.90
CA LYS A 96 -6.81 -8.55 -4.24
C LYS A 96 -5.99 -9.46 -3.35
N LEU A 97 -6.47 -9.72 -2.15
CA LEU A 97 -5.81 -10.65 -1.24
C LEU A 97 -6.79 -11.46 -0.40
N LYS A 98 -6.26 -12.56 0.12
CA LYS A 98 -6.88 -13.42 1.13
C LYS A 98 -5.90 -13.69 2.24
N HIS A 99 -6.38 -13.62 3.47
CA HIS A 99 -5.59 -13.95 4.65
C HIS A 99 -5.83 -15.40 5.09
N PHE A 100 -4.77 -15.99 5.63
CA PHE A 100 -4.76 -17.34 6.17
C PHE A 100 -4.05 -17.33 7.52
N ASN A 101 -4.68 -17.95 8.53
CA ASN A 101 -4.02 -18.24 9.79
C ASN A 101 -2.82 -19.19 9.58
N ALA A 102 -1.99 -19.35 10.61
CA ALA A 102 -0.88 -20.28 10.59
C ALA A 102 -1.25 -21.75 10.25
N ASP A 103 -2.51 -22.15 10.50
CA ASP A 103 -3.05 -23.48 10.15
C ASP A 103 -3.72 -23.53 8.77
N LEU A 104 -3.59 -22.46 7.98
CA LEU A 104 -4.19 -22.27 6.66
C LEU A 104 -5.73 -22.15 6.65
N SER A 105 -6.36 -21.92 7.80
CA SER A 105 -7.77 -21.53 7.81
C SER A 105 -7.93 -20.09 7.25
N PRO A 106 -8.85 -19.88 6.28
CA PRO A 106 -9.02 -18.57 5.64
C PRO A 106 -9.81 -17.60 6.53
N TRP A 107 -9.54 -16.30 6.40
CA TRP A 107 -10.36 -15.26 7.03
C TRP A 107 -11.55 -14.88 6.15
N GLU A 108 -11.34 -14.71 4.85
CA GLU A 108 -12.40 -14.41 3.90
C GLU A 108 -13.12 -15.68 3.41
N GLU A 109 -14.43 -15.55 3.21
CA GLU A 109 -15.27 -16.54 2.55
C GLU A 109 -14.71 -16.96 1.17
N LYS A 110 -15.03 -18.19 0.75
CA LYS A 110 -14.43 -18.82 -0.44
C LYS A 110 -14.43 -17.95 -1.70
N ASP A 111 -15.53 -17.25 -1.99
CA ASP A 111 -15.74 -16.42 -3.18
C ASP A 111 -15.46 -14.92 -2.94
N LYS A 112 -14.97 -14.54 -1.77
CA LYS A 112 -14.72 -13.14 -1.37
C LYS A 112 -13.23 -12.85 -1.29
N TRP A 113 -12.88 -11.60 -1.62
CA TRP A 113 -11.52 -11.07 -1.59
C TRP A 113 -11.52 -9.74 -0.90
N THR A 114 -10.52 -9.50 -0.06
CA THR A 114 -10.17 -8.14 0.33
C THR A 114 -9.61 -7.45 -0.91
N THR A 115 -10.21 -6.33 -1.31
CA THR A 115 -9.91 -5.66 -2.60
C THR A 115 -9.59 -4.19 -2.37
N PHE A 116 -8.39 -3.79 -2.79
CA PHE A 116 -7.94 -2.40 -2.81
C PHE A 116 -7.98 -1.89 -4.25
N ARG A 117 -8.85 -0.90 -4.50
CA ARG A 117 -9.05 -0.32 -5.83
C ARG A 117 -7.97 0.72 -6.12
N LEU A 118 -7.44 0.77 -7.34
CA LEU A 118 -6.46 1.78 -7.73
C LEU A 118 -7.02 3.20 -7.58
N VAL A 119 -6.22 4.09 -7.01
CA VAL A 119 -6.45 5.53 -6.96
C VAL A 119 -5.54 6.23 -7.98
N GLU A 120 -4.25 5.92 -7.96
CA GLU A 120 -3.24 6.61 -8.78
C GLU A 120 -1.96 5.79 -8.88
N VAL A 121 -1.29 5.86 -10.04
CA VAL A 121 0.09 5.38 -10.24
C VAL A 121 1.00 6.59 -10.40
N ALA A 122 2.13 6.59 -9.69
CA ALA A 122 3.22 7.54 -9.82
C ALA A 122 4.53 6.78 -10.10
N GLU A 123 5.60 7.50 -10.44
CA GLU A 123 6.90 6.91 -10.87
C GLU A 123 7.46 5.85 -9.92
N ASP A 124 7.43 6.12 -8.61
CA ASP A 124 7.94 5.21 -7.56
C ASP A 124 6.86 4.87 -6.52
N ALA A 125 5.58 5.04 -6.85
CA ALA A 125 4.51 4.75 -5.90
C ALA A 125 3.23 4.31 -6.57
N VAL A 126 2.49 3.42 -5.89
CA VAL A 126 1.14 3.06 -6.25
C VAL A 126 0.21 3.32 -5.07
N TYR A 127 -0.88 4.02 -5.35
CA TYR A 127 -1.90 4.38 -4.38
C TYR A 127 -3.15 3.56 -4.67
N PHE A 128 -3.54 2.72 -3.73
CA PHE A 128 -4.85 2.10 -3.70
C PHE A 128 -5.73 2.78 -2.64
N HIS A 129 -7.04 2.54 -2.71
CA HIS A 129 -7.99 3.01 -1.70
C HIS A 129 -7.62 2.42 -0.33
N GLY A 130 -7.04 3.25 0.54
CA GLY A 130 -6.63 2.82 1.87
C GLY A 130 -5.26 2.14 1.97
N LEU A 131 -4.50 2.00 0.87
CA LEU A 131 -3.17 1.40 0.90
C LEU A 131 -2.22 2.16 -0.04
N THR A 132 -0.97 2.33 0.35
CA THR A 132 0.05 2.95 -0.51
C THR A 132 1.34 2.18 -0.40
N MET A 133 1.95 1.86 -1.53
CA MET A 133 3.30 1.32 -1.63
C MET A 133 4.19 2.33 -2.31
N LYS A 134 5.35 2.63 -1.74
CA LYS A 134 6.32 3.57 -2.30
C LYS A 134 7.71 2.98 -2.26
N ARG A 135 8.36 2.92 -3.42
CA ARG A 135 9.77 2.58 -3.56
C ARG A 135 10.66 3.75 -3.14
N VAL A 136 11.74 3.45 -2.41
CA VAL A 136 12.82 4.37 -2.09
C VAL A 136 14.14 3.63 -2.23
N GLY A 137 14.75 3.66 -3.42
CA GLY A 137 15.91 2.83 -3.72
C GLY A 137 15.54 1.34 -3.67
N ASP A 138 16.25 0.59 -2.82
CA ASP A 138 16.00 -0.85 -2.59
C ASP A 138 15.01 -1.12 -1.44
N GLU A 139 14.25 -0.10 -1.03
CA GLU A 139 13.25 -0.20 0.03
C GLU A 139 11.84 0.01 -0.53
N ILE A 140 10.86 -0.61 0.14
CA ILE A 140 9.44 -0.28 -0.01
C ILE A 140 8.91 0.16 1.35
N ASN A 141 8.32 1.35 1.39
CA ASN A 141 7.46 1.76 2.48
C ASN A 141 6.00 1.52 2.08
N LEU A 142 5.28 0.78 2.91
CA LEU A 142 3.86 0.53 2.74
C LEU A 142 3.10 1.19 3.90
N TRP A 143 2.04 1.92 3.57
CA TRP A 143 1.12 2.48 4.56
C TRP A 143 -0.28 1.92 4.32
N LEU A 144 -0.86 1.32 5.35
CA LEU A 144 -2.18 0.72 5.33
C LEU A 144 -3.10 1.46 6.29
N ALA A 145 -4.20 2.00 5.78
CA ALA A 145 -5.25 2.56 6.63
C ALA A 145 -6.12 1.44 7.19
N LEU A 146 -6.11 1.30 8.51
CA LEU A 146 -6.97 0.39 9.25
C LEU A 146 -8.09 1.18 9.91
N THR A 147 -9.27 0.59 9.97
CA THR A 147 -10.39 1.14 10.75
C THR A 147 -10.87 0.08 11.72
N GLU A 148 -10.67 0.35 13.01
CA GLU A 148 -11.13 -0.51 14.10
C GLU A 148 -11.99 0.34 15.03
N ASP A 149 -13.20 -0.11 15.33
CA ASP A 149 -14.17 0.61 16.16
C ASP A 149 -14.41 2.08 15.76
N GLY A 150 -14.35 2.36 14.45
CA GLY A 150 -14.51 3.71 13.88
C GLY A 150 -13.30 4.62 14.05
N VAL A 151 -12.23 4.14 14.67
CA VAL A 151 -10.95 4.83 14.76
C VAL A 151 -10.08 4.43 13.58
N ARG A 152 -9.67 5.42 12.80
CA ARG A 152 -8.74 5.21 11.68
C ARG A 152 -7.30 5.34 12.16
N THR A 153 -6.49 4.31 11.93
CA THR A 153 -5.05 4.29 12.15
C THR A 153 -4.32 4.04 10.84
N ILE A 154 -3.03 4.37 10.80
CA ILE A 154 -2.13 4.02 9.69
C ILE A 154 -1.10 3.06 10.24
N GLU A 155 -1.09 1.83 9.71
CA GLU A 155 -0.01 0.88 9.93
C GLU A 155 1.07 1.13 8.89
N GLU A 156 2.34 1.10 9.32
CA GLU A 156 3.50 1.26 8.44
C GLU A 156 4.29 -0.04 8.39
N LEU A 157 4.56 -0.52 7.18
CA LEU A 157 5.44 -1.64 6.91
C LEU A 157 6.65 -1.14 6.12
N LYS A 158 7.83 -1.60 6.50
CA LYS A 158 9.10 -1.22 5.83
C LYS A 158 9.83 -2.44 5.38
N TYR A 159 10.08 -2.52 4.09
CA TYR A 159 10.76 -3.63 3.46
C TYR A 159 12.07 -3.21 2.84
N VAL A 160 13.00 -4.15 2.80
CA VAL A 160 14.25 -4.07 2.06
C VAL A 160 14.31 -5.25 1.09
N LYS A 161 14.73 -4.99 -0.15
CA LYS A 161 14.89 -6.02 -1.17
C LYS A 161 15.97 -7.01 -0.76
N ARG A 162 15.73 -8.30 -1.02
CA ARG A 162 16.63 -9.41 -0.72
C ARG A 162 16.81 -10.31 -1.93
N GLU A 163 17.97 -10.93 -1.99
CA GLU A 163 18.23 -12.09 -2.83
C GLU A 163 17.83 -13.36 -2.07
N PHE A 164 17.38 -14.38 -2.81
CA PHE A 164 17.09 -15.72 -2.26
C PHE A 164 18.36 -16.52 -1.96
#